data_AF-A0A963GMU1-F1
#
_entry.id   AF-A0A963GMU1-F1
#
_cell.length_a   1.000
_cell.length_b   1.000
_cell.length_c   1.000
_cell.angle_alpha   90.00
_cell.angle_beta   90.00
_cell.angle_gamma   90.00
#
_symmetry.space_group_name_H-M   'P 1'
#
loop_
_entity.id
_entity.type
_entity.pdbx_description
1 polymer ?
#
loop_
_entity_poly.entity_id
_entity_poly.type
_entity_poly.pdbx_seq_one_letter_code
_entity_poly.pdbx_strand_id
1 'polypeptide(L)'
;MVTNSASSADNNSDTLHIFVDEAGDPTLFKGRRGKPLVDSPGCSRYFILGKLEVTDPVILAHKLTTLRMEMLNDPYFAGVESFRPERKKTAHAFHAKDDLPEVRYRVFNLLRAEGTALRFHAVICDKNALLRREEAKRAADQTYRYQPNALYDSLVRSLFSKFHRLADRYELCVARRGHKDRNQALTLALEHAERDFEATYGFSRGGSDVWRIRVSDPRTEACLQAVDYFLWALQRFYEQRTHPQTGEPMPREDRYLNLLWSQMAEIHDLDFGPERGTYFNKQRPLTLEERFESGKRKKKKP
;
A
#
# COMPACT_ATOMS: atom_id res chain seq x y z
N MET A 1 19.31 -10.55 57.59
CA MET A 1 18.14 -10.19 56.77
C MET A 1 18.65 -9.36 55.61
N VAL A 2 18.89 -10.01 54.47
CA VAL A 2 19.29 -9.33 53.22
C VAL A 2 18.04 -9.30 52.36
N THR A 3 17.42 -8.14 52.25
CA THR A 3 16.27 -7.93 51.36
C THR A 3 16.78 -7.83 49.93
N ASN A 4 16.57 -8.90 49.16
CA ASN A 4 16.72 -8.89 47.71
C ASN A 4 15.68 -7.92 47.13
N SER A 5 16.15 -6.79 46.62
CA SER A 5 15.41 -5.96 45.68
C SER A 5 15.35 -6.72 44.35
N ALA A 6 14.21 -7.36 44.08
CA ALA A 6 13.90 -7.86 42.75
C ALA A 6 13.84 -6.65 41.80
N SER A 7 14.85 -6.52 40.94
CA SER A 7 14.78 -5.63 39.79
C SER A 7 13.62 -6.12 38.91
N SER A 8 12.59 -5.30 38.78
CA SER A 8 11.56 -5.46 37.76
C SER A 8 12.26 -5.44 36.40
N ALA A 9 12.43 -6.62 35.81
CA ALA A 9 12.73 -6.75 34.41
C ALA A 9 11.52 -6.18 33.65
N ASP A 10 11.67 -4.97 33.11
CA ASP A 10 10.78 -4.48 32.05
C ASP A 10 10.88 -5.47 30.90
N ASN A 11 9.93 -6.42 30.86
CA ASN A 11 9.64 -7.23 29.68
C ASN A 11 9.14 -6.26 28.60
N ASN A 12 10.07 -5.67 27.85
CA ASN A 12 9.72 -4.85 26.71
C ASN A 12 9.16 -5.77 25.62
N SER A 13 7.85 -6.00 25.64
CA SER A 13 7.16 -6.84 24.66
C SER A 13 7.36 -6.28 23.26
N ASP A 14 7.91 -7.08 22.34
CA ASP A 14 8.18 -6.63 20.97
C ASP A 14 6.85 -6.29 20.29
N THR A 15 6.70 -5.05 19.87
CA THR A 15 5.48 -4.55 19.22
C THR A 15 5.80 -4.21 17.77
N LEU A 16 5.04 -4.78 16.83
CA LEU A 16 5.14 -4.43 15.43
C LEU A 16 4.04 -3.42 15.05
N HIS A 17 4.44 -2.21 14.68
CA HIS A 17 3.52 -1.18 14.18
C HIS A 17 3.34 -1.30 12.67
N ILE A 18 2.11 -1.42 12.22
CA ILE A 18 1.74 -1.66 10.82
C ILE A 18 0.73 -0.60 10.38
N PHE A 19 1.01 0.03 9.25
CA PHE A 19 0.15 1.04 8.64
C PHE A 19 -0.33 0.56 7.27
N VAL A 20 -1.63 0.56 7.03
CA VAL A 20 -2.23 0.01 5.80
C VAL A 20 -3.02 1.09 5.07
N ASP A 21 -2.81 1.16 3.77
CA ASP A 21 -3.56 2.01 2.86
C ASP A 21 -3.69 1.35 1.47
N GLU A 22 -4.50 1.93 0.60
CA GLU A 22 -4.76 1.44 -0.76
C GLU A 22 -4.51 2.52 -1.82
N ALA A 23 -4.14 2.09 -3.02
CA ALA A 23 -4.08 2.96 -4.19
C ALA A 23 -4.93 2.42 -5.34
N GLY A 24 -5.66 3.32 -5.99
CA GLY A 24 -6.65 3.00 -7.02
C GLY A 24 -8.06 2.82 -6.47
N ASP A 25 -8.99 2.42 -7.34
CA ASP A 25 -10.39 2.17 -6.97
C ASP A 25 -10.77 0.72 -7.33
N PRO A 26 -11.31 -0.08 -6.40
CA PRO A 26 -11.72 -1.46 -6.69
C PRO A 26 -13.05 -1.56 -7.46
N THR A 27 -13.68 -0.44 -7.79
CA THR A 27 -14.90 -0.42 -8.61
C THR A 27 -14.58 -0.91 -10.03
N LEU A 28 -15.27 -1.98 -10.44
CA LEU A 28 -15.05 -2.63 -11.74
C LEU A 28 -16.16 -2.34 -12.75
N PHE A 29 -17.38 -2.08 -12.29
CA PHE A 29 -18.57 -1.88 -13.12
C PHE A 29 -19.35 -0.63 -12.70
N LYS A 30 -19.98 0.05 -13.66
CA LYS A 30 -20.84 1.21 -13.41
C LYS A 30 -22.17 0.79 -12.75
N GLY A 31 -22.19 0.66 -11.43
CA GLY A 31 -23.35 0.12 -10.72
C GLY A 31 -23.49 -1.41 -10.87
N ARG A 32 -24.56 -1.99 -10.32
CA ARG A 32 -24.68 -3.46 -10.10
C ARG A 32 -24.70 -4.31 -11.38
N ARG A 33 -25.14 -3.77 -12.52
CA ARG A 33 -25.22 -4.45 -13.83
C ARG A 33 -24.57 -3.65 -14.94
N GLY A 34 -23.80 -2.62 -14.59
CA GLY A 34 -23.30 -1.70 -15.60
C GLY A 34 -22.15 -2.25 -16.42
N LYS A 35 -21.81 -1.45 -17.43
CA LYS A 35 -20.64 -1.67 -18.28
C LYS A 35 -19.36 -1.65 -17.43
N PRO A 36 -18.32 -2.40 -17.85
CA PRO A 36 -16.99 -2.28 -17.25
C PRO A 36 -16.50 -0.83 -17.24
N LEU A 37 -15.82 -0.43 -16.16
CA LEU A 37 -15.19 0.89 -16.02
C LEU A 37 -13.69 0.87 -16.28
N VAL A 38 -13.07 -0.31 -16.33
CA VAL A 38 -11.62 -0.43 -16.60
C VAL A 38 -11.31 0.22 -17.94
N ASP A 39 -10.17 0.91 -18.02
CA ASP A 39 -9.72 1.70 -19.17
C ASP A 39 -10.59 2.94 -19.51
N SER A 40 -11.62 3.26 -18.73
CA SER A 40 -12.30 4.55 -18.83
C SER A 40 -11.41 5.68 -18.30
N PRO A 41 -11.42 6.88 -18.92
CA PRO A 41 -10.64 8.02 -18.43
C PRO A 41 -10.89 8.29 -16.94
N GLY A 42 -9.80 8.40 -16.17
CA GLY A 42 -9.85 8.64 -14.72
C GLY A 42 -10.00 7.38 -13.85
N CYS A 43 -10.19 6.19 -14.43
CA CYS A 43 -10.17 4.94 -13.69
C CYS A 43 -8.75 4.37 -13.65
N SER A 44 -8.22 4.05 -12.47
CA SER A 44 -6.94 3.31 -12.37
C SER A 44 -7.07 1.98 -13.09
N ARG A 45 -5.99 1.42 -13.64
CA ARG A 45 -5.97 0.03 -14.08
C ARG A 45 -5.65 -0.91 -12.93
N TYR A 46 -4.80 -0.47 -12.01
CA TYR A 46 -4.37 -1.29 -10.89
C TYR A 46 -5.12 -0.90 -9.61
N PHE A 47 -5.32 -1.90 -8.75
CA PHE A 47 -5.72 -1.71 -7.37
C PHE A 47 -4.64 -2.35 -6.49
N ILE A 48 -4.07 -1.56 -5.58
CA ILE A 48 -2.89 -1.93 -4.79
C ILE A 48 -3.26 -1.78 -3.33
N LEU A 49 -3.00 -2.82 -2.53
CA LEU A 49 -3.07 -2.75 -1.07
C LEU A 49 -1.65 -2.85 -0.53
N GLY A 50 -1.27 -1.91 0.33
CA GLY A 50 0.08 -1.84 0.90
C GLY A 50 0.05 -1.84 2.42
N LYS A 51 1.07 -2.43 3.04
CA LYS A 51 1.39 -2.24 4.45
C LYS A 51 2.80 -1.72 4.61
N LEU A 52 2.98 -0.79 5.55
CA LEU A 52 4.29 -0.34 6.01
C LEU A 52 4.48 -0.77 7.46
N GLU A 53 5.51 -1.56 7.70
CA GLU A 53 6.04 -1.85 9.03
C GLU A 53 6.96 -0.69 9.42
N VAL A 54 6.71 -0.10 10.59
CA VAL A 54 7.46 1.05 11.10
C VAL A 54 8.02 0.68 12.47
N THR A 55 9.34 0.80 12.62
CA THR A 55 10.01 0.45 13.88
C THR A 55 9.63 1.41 15.00
N ASP A 56 9.66 2.73 14.72
CA ASP A 56 9.26 3.77 15.67
C ASP A 56 8.31 4.77 14.98
N PRO A 57 6.98 4.61 15.14
CA PRO A 57 6.01 5.50 14.50
C PRO A 57 6.04 6.92 15.07
N VAL A 58 6.47 7.11 16.33
CA VAL A 58 6.52 8.43 16.96
C VAL A 58 7.65 9.25 16.34
N ILE A 59 8.82 8.65 16.17
CA ILE A 59 9.97 9.30 15.51
C ILE A 59 9.63 9.62 14.05
N LEU A 60 9.05 8.68 13.30
CA LEU A 60 8.67 8.92 11.90
C LEU A 60 7.65 10.07 11.78
N ALA A 61 6.62 10.07 12.64
CA ALA A 61 5.61 11.13 12.66
C ALA A 61 6.21 12.50 12.98
N HIS A 62 7.15 12.55 13.93
CA HIS A 62 7.85 13.79 14.27
C HIS A 62 8.70 14.30 13.11
N LYS A 63 9.45 13.43 12.42
CA LYS A 63 10.27 13.79 11.25
C LYS A 63 9.41 14.30 10.09
N LEU A 64 8.32 13.62 9.76
CA LEU A 64 7.38 14.06 8.71
C LEU A 64 6.75 15.41 9.05
N THR A 65 6.33 15.59 10.31
CA THR A 65 5.75 16.87 10.76
C THR A 65 6.77 17.99 10.70
N THR A 66 7.99 17.75 11.14
CA THR A 66 9.08 18.73 11.10
C THR A 66 9.38 19.15 9.66
N LEU A 67 9.53 18.19 8.75
CA LEU A 67 9.74 18.47 7.33
C LEU A 67 8.61 19.33 6.73
N ARG A 68 7.34 19.02 7.08
CA ARG A 68 6.19 19.81 6.62
C ARG A 68 6.24 21.24 7.14
N MET A 69 6.59 21.42 8.41
CA MET A 69 6.70 22.75 9.02
C MET A 69 7.87 23.56 8.44
N GLU A 70 9.00 22.92 8.12
CA GLU A 70 10.10 23.56 7.42
C GLU A 70 9.65 24.07 6.05
N MET A 71 8.95 23.24 5.27
CA MET A 71 8.44 23.65 3.95
C MET A 71 7.38 24.76 4.02
N LEU A 72 6.51 24.73 5.03
CA LEU A 72 5.51 25.78 5.24
C LEU A 72 6.14 27.15 5.50
N ASN A 73 7.34 27.19 6.08
CA ASN A 73 8.08 28.41 6.39
C ASN A 73 9.14 28.77 5.34
N ASP A 74 9.33 27.93 4.32
CA ASP A 74 10.31 28.16 3.27
C ASP A 74 9.76 29.18 2.24
N PRO A 75 10.44 30.32 2.02
CA PRO A 75 10.02 31.33 1.05
C PRO A 75 9.82 30.78 -0.37
N TYR A 76 10.47 29.67 -0.72
CA TYR A 76 10.28 29.00 -2.01
C TYR A 76 8.82 28.57 -2.25
N PHE A 77 8.11 28.14 -1.20
CA PHE A 77 6.71 27.71 -1.30
C PHE A 77 5.70 28.85 -1.06
N ALA A 78 6.17 30.09 -0.91
CA ALA A 78 5.30 31.24 -0.71
C ALA A 78 4.32 31.41 -1.89
N GLY A 79 3.02 31.47 -1.57
CA GLY A 79 1.96 31.64 -2.56
C GLY A 79 1.52 30.37 -3.29
N VAL A 80 2.20 29.23 -3.08
CA VAL A 80 1.82 27.93 -3.66
C VAL A 80 0.48 27.45 -3.12
N GLU A 81 -0.43 27.06 -4.01
CA GLU A 81 -1.81 26.73 -3.66
C GLU A 81 -1.95 25.55 -2.70
N SER A 82 -1.12 24.50 -2.83
CA SER A 82 -1.18 23.32 -1.95
C SER A 82 -0.71 23.62 -0.51
N PHE A 83 0.04 24.71 -0.31
CA PHE A 83 0.50 25.18 0.99
C PHE A 83 -0.46 26.17 1.67
N ARG A 84 -1.57 26.52 1.01
CA ARG A 84 -2.63 27.33 1.63
C ARG A 84 -3.46 26.47 2.60
N PRO A 85 -3.56 26.84 3.90
CA PRO A 85 -4.32 26.06 4.88
C PRO A 85 -5.78 25.79 4.49
N GLU A 86 -6.42 26.73 3.78
CA GLU A 86 -7.82 26.64 3.38
C GLU A 86 -8.05 25.53 2.34
N ARG A 87 -7.00 25.14 1.62
CA ARG A 87 -7.06 24.10 0.58
C ARG A 87 -7.04 22.68 1.13
N LYS A 88 -6.72 22.49 2.42
CA LYS A 88 -6.70 21.17 3.08
C LYS A 88 -5.83 20.12 2.35
N LYS A 89 -4.74 20.56 1.72
CA LYS A 89 -3.75 19.74 1.02
C LYS A 89 -2.47 19.59 1.85
N THR A 90 -1.29 19.71 1.22
CA THR A 90 0.06 19.65 1.80
C THR A 90 0.20 20.44 3.10
N ALA A 91 -0.48 21.59 3.21
CA ALA A 91 -0.47 22.40 4.42
C ALA A 91 -0.91 21.62 5.69
N HIS A 92 -1.82 20.65 5.55
CA HIS A 92 -2.34 19.85 6.67
C HIS A 92 -1.62 18.51 6.81
N ALA A 93 -1.36 17.84 5.70
CA ALA A 93 -0.69 16.54 5.66
C ALA A 93 -0.08 16.34 4.27
N PHE A 94 1.03 15.61 4.19
CA PHE A 94 1.55 15.15 2.91
C PHE A 94 0.59 14.14 2.27
N HIS A 95 0.46 14.22 0.96
CA HIS A 95 -0.31 13.30 0.13
C HIS A 95 0.29 13.32 -1.27
N ALA A 96 0.94 12.24 -1.67
CA ALA A 96 1.87 12.21 -2.81
C ALA A 96 1.20 12.61 -4.13
N LYS A 97 -0.10 12.36 -4.29
CA LYS A 97 -0.88 12.78 -5.45
C LYS A 97 -1.05 14.30 -5.54
N ASP A 98 -1.22 14.98 -4.40
CA ASP A 98 -1.46 16.42 -4.33
C ASP A 98 -0.17 17.23 -4.15
N ASP A 99 0.90 16.59 -3.70
CA ASP A 99 2.18 17.22 -3.44
C ASP A 99 2.95 17.57 -4.72
N LEU A 100 3.55 18.76 -4.70
CA LEU A 100 4.45 19.22 -5.75
C LEU A 100 5.65 18.26 -5.92
N PRO A 101 6.27 18.22 -7.11
CA PRO A 101 7.47 17.40 -7.34
C PRO A 101 8.58 17.61 -6.31
N GLU A 102 8.82 18.84 -5.88
CA GLU A 102 9.85 19.24 -4.92
C GLU A 102 9.53 18.75 -3.50
N VAL A 103 8.25 18.82 -3.12
CA VAL A 103 7.75 18.24 -1.86
C VAL A 103 7.94 16.74 -1.88
N ARG A 104 7.51 16.09 -2.99
CA ARG A 104 7.67 14.64 -3.14
C ARG A 104 9.12 14.23 -3.02
N TYR A 105 10.03 14.93 -3.71
CA TYR A 105 11.46 14.66 -3.65
C TYR A 105 12.00 14.68 -2.21
N ARG A 106 11.61 15.70 -1.42
CA ARG A 106 12.03 15.85 -0.02
C ARG A 106 11.45 14.74 0.88
N VAL A 107 10.16 14.42 0.74
CA VAL A 107 9.53 13.33 1.51
C VAL A 107 10.14 11.98 1.15
N PHE A 108 10.33 11.68 -0.14
CA PHE A 108 10.99 10.44 -0.56
C PHE A 108 12.43 10.32 -0.03
N ASN A 109 13.18 11.42 0.04
CA ASN A 109 14.51 11.40 0.63
C ASN A 109 14.49 11.11 2.14
N LEU A 110 13.53 11.71 2.87
CA LEU A 110 13.31 11.40 4.29
C LEU A 110 12.98 9.92 4.46
N LEU A 111 12.00 9.41 3.71
CA LEU A 111 11.60 8.00 3.78
C LEU A 111 12.77 7.08 3.47
N ARG A 112 13.54 7.35 2.41
CA ARG A 112 14.76 6.58 2.09
C ARG A 112 15.78 6.60 3.23
N ALA A 113 15.97 7.75 3.88
CA ALA A 113 16.94 7.90 4.97
C ALA A 113 16.58 7.06 6.22
N GLU A 114 15.31 6.72 6.42
CA GLU A 114 14.90 5.81 7.50
C GLU A 114 15.40 4.36 7.27
N GLY A 115 15.79 4.01 6.04
CA GLY A 115 16.39 2.72 5.72
C GLY A 115 15.57 1.55 6.26
N THR A 116 16.22 0.62 6.96
CA THR A 116 15.61 -0.60 7.48
C THR A 116 14.58 -0.39 8.60
N ALA A 117 14.43 0.83 9.12
CA ALA A 117 13.37 1.15 10.07
C ALA A 117 11.97 1.06 9.42
N LEU A 118 11.92 1.10 8.08
CA LEU A 118 10.73 0.96 7.26
C LEU A 118 10.80 -0.30 6.41
N ARG A 119 9.73 -1.09 6.41
CA ARG A 119 9.58 -2.25 5.53
C ARG A 119 8.21 -2.26 4.90
N PHE A 120 8.17 -2.11 3.58
CA PHE A 120 6.93 -2.01 2.83
C PHE A 120 6.63 -3.32 2.10
N HIS A 121 5.38 -3.73 2.17
CA HIS A 121 4.84 -4.88 1.45
C HIS A 121 3.61 -4.44 0.66
N ALA A 122 3.38 -5.00 -0.52
CA ALA A 122 2.16 -4.73 -1.26
C ALA A 122 1.67 -5.93 -2.08
N VAL A 123 0.36 -5.93 -2.32
CA VAL A 123 -0.32 -6.83 -3.24
C VAL A 123 -0.94 -6.00 -4.36
N ILE A 124 -0.65 -6.36 -5.60
CA ILE A 124 -1.15 -5.69 -6.80
C ILE A 124 -2.18 -6.58 -7.48
N CYS A 125 -3.31 -5.97 -7.86
CA CYS A 125 -4.30 -6.56 -8.75
C CYS A 125 -4.42 -5.72 -10.02
N ASP A 126 -4.33 -6.37 -11.19
CA ASP A 126 -4.65 -5.80 -12.50
C ASP A 126 -6.16 -5.93 -12.74
N LYS A 127 -6.87 -4.80 -12.77
CA LYS A 127 -8.33 -4.82 -12.96
C LYS A 127 -8.75 -5.35 -14.31
N ASN A 128 -7.89 -5.35 -15.32
CA ASN A 128 -8.19 -6.01 -16.59
C ASN A 128 -8.19 -7.54 -16.44
N ALA A 129 -7.29 -8.10 -15.63
CA ALA A 129 -7.30 -9.52 -15.32
C ALA A 129 -8.47 -9.90 -14.41
N LEU A 130 -8.76 -9.07 -13.40
CA LEU A 130 -9.94 -9.22 -12.56
C LEU A 130 -11.23 -9.18 -13.39
N LEU A 131 -11.37 -8.21 -14.30
CA LEU A 131 -12.55 -8.09 -15.16
C LEU A 131 -12.81 -9.37 -15.93
N ARG A 132 -11.79 -9.94 -16.59
CA ARG A 132 -11.93 -11.22 -17.31
C ARG A 132 -12.41 -12.36 -16.40
N ARG A 133 -11.86 -12.48 -15.19
CA ARG A 133 -12.30 -13.49 -14.21
C ARG A 133 -13.75 -13.29 -13.79
N GLU A 134 -14.13 -12.05 -13.52
CA GLU A 134 -15.47 -11.70 -13.05
C GLU A 134 -16.52 -11.85 -14.15
N GLU A 135 -16.18 -11.56 -15.41
CA GLU A 135 -17.02 -11.82 -16.57
C GLU A 135 -17.22 -13.31 -16.81
N ALA A 136 -16.18 -14.13 -16.68
CA ALA A 136 -16.29 -15.58 -16.77
C ALA A 136 -17.25 -16.16 -15.71
N LYS A 137 -17.18 -15.68 -14.46
CA LYS A 137 -18.13 -16.05 -13.40
C LYS A 137 -19.57 -15.64 -13.73
N ARG A 138 -19.77 -14.43 -14.26
CA ARG A 138 -21.11 -13.97 -14.69
C ARG A 138 -21.68 -14.78 -15.84
N ALA A 139 -20.82 -15.24 -16.75
CA ALA A 139 -21.22 -16.11 -17.85
C ALA A 139 -21.63 -17.50 -17.35
N ALA A 140 -20.95 -18.03 -16.33
CA ALA A 140 -21.28 -19.30 -15.70
C ALA A 140 -22.52 -19.23 -14.79
N ASP A 141 -22.74 -18.10 -14.11
CA ASP A 141 -23.89 -17.86 -13.23
C ASP A 141 -24.44 -16.44 -13.43
N GLN A 142 -25.62 -16.35 -14.05
CA GLN A 142 -26.31 -15.09 -14.33
C GLN A 142 -26.78 -14.35 -13.07
N THR A 143 -26.87 -15.03 -11.93
CA THR A 143 -27.24 -14.44 -10.64
C THR A 143 -26.03 -13.81 -9.93
N TYR A 144 -24.81 -14.22 -10.27
CA TYR A 144 -23.57 -13.73 -9.71
C TYR A 144 -23.42 -12.20 -9.83
N ARG A 145 -23.01 -11.56 -8.73
CA ARG A 145 -22.73 -10.12 -8.68
C ARG A 145 -21.36 -9.90 -8.06
N TYR A 146 -20.55 -9.11 -8.76
CA TYR A 146 -19.25 -8.66 -8.24
C TYR A 146 -19.43 -7.90 -6.93
N GLN A 147 -18.62 -8.27 -5.93
CA GLN A 147 -18.59 -7.64 -4.61
C GLN A 147 -17.24 -6.94 -4.44
N PRO A 148 -17.18 -5.59 -4.50
CA PRO A 148 -15.93 -4.85 -4.34
C PRO A 148 -15.22 -5.12 -3.00
N ASN A 149 -15.97 -5.42 -1.95
CA ASN A 149 -15.40 -5.75 -0.65
C ASN A 149 -14.66 -7.10 -0.68
N ALA A 150 -15.15 -8.08 -1.44
CA ALA A 150 -14.49 -9.38 -1.56
C ALA A 150 -13.10 -9.26 -2.19
N LEU A 151 -12.90 -8.30 -3.12
CA LEU A 151 -11.57 -7.98 -3.64
C LEU A 151 -10.66 -7.50 -2.51
N TYR A 152 -11.11 -6.51 -1.73
CA TYR A 152 -10.34 -5.98 -0.61
C TYR A 152 -9.96 -7.08 0.39
N ASP A 153 -10.93 -7.90 0.81
CA ASP A 153 -10.71 -9.00 1.75
C ASP A 153 -9.69 -10.02 1.21
N SER A 154 -9.76 -10.35 -0.09
CA SER A 154 -8.76 -11.22 -0.73
C SER A 154 -7.35 -10.63 -0.76
N LEU A 155 -7.23 -9.32 -0.96
CA LEU A 155 -5.93 -8.63 -0.94
C LEU A 155 -5.38 -8.57 0.49
N VAL A 156 -6.22 -8.33 1.51
CA VAL A 156 -5.82 -8.41 2.92
C VAL A 156 -5.30 -9.81 3.25
N ARG A 157 -6.03 -10.86 2.88
CA ARG A 157 -5.56 -12.25 3.09
C ARG A 157 -4.22 -12.51 2.42
N SER A 158 -4.04 -12.08 1.17
CA SER A 158 -2.76 -12.18 0.46
C SER A 158 -1.63 -11.41 1.16
N LEU A 159 -1.93 -10.21 1.68
CA LEU A 159 -0.96 -9.32 2.32
C LEU A 159 -0.55 -9.77 3.72
N PHE A 160 -1.39 -10.51 4.45
CA PHE A 160 -1.13 -10.91 5.84
C PHE A 160 -0.88 -12.41 6.06
N SER A 161 -1.31 -13.30 5.15
CA SER A 161 -1.14 -14.75 5.29
C SER A 161 0.32 -15.24 5.20
N LYS A 162 1.25 -14.37 4.80
CA LYS A 162 2.68 -14.72 4.67
C LYS A 162 3.43 -14.59 5.98
N PHE A 163 4.57 -15.28 6.03
CA PHE A 163 5.55 -15.14 7.09
C PHE A 163 6.21 -13.77 7.06
N HIS A 164 5.72 -12.89 7.94
CA HIS A 164 6.31 -11.59 8.26
C HIS A 164 6.98 -11.66 9.64
N ARG A 165 7.51 -10.53 10.11
CA ARG A 165 8.13 -10.44 11.43
C ARG A 165 7.16 -10.91 12.53
N LEU A 166 7.63 -11.81 13.39
CA LEU A 166 6.92 -12.20 14.61
C LEU A 166 7.12 -11.12 15.67
N ALA A 167 6.08 -10.82 16.43
CA ALA A 167 6.08 -9.86 17.52
C ALA A 167 5.10 -10.33 18.60
N ASP A 168 5.30 -9.89 19.84
CA ASP A 168 4.40 -10.20 20.95
C ASP A 168 3.05 -9.48 20.79
N ARG A 169 3.06 -8.31 20.12
CA ARG A 169 1.88 -7.50 19.81
C ARG A 169 1.96 -6.89 18.43
N TYR A 170 0.79 -6.74 17.81
CA TYR A 170 0.62 -6.10 16.51
C TYR A 170 -0.29 -4.88 16.63
N GLU A 171 0.24 -3.71 16.29
CA GLU A 171 -0.49 -2.44 16.30
C GLU A 171 -0.81 -2.03 14.87
N LEU A 172 -2.01 -2.37 14.41
CA LEU A 172 -2.46 -2.15 13.04
C LEU A 172 -3.29 -0.87 12.94
N CYS A 173 -2.82 0.10 12.16
CA CYS A 173 -3.55 1.29 11.80
C CYS A 173 -3.93 1.27 10.32
N VAL A 174 -5.22 1.34 10.01
CA VAL A 174 -5.72 1.32 8.63
C VAL A 174 -6.31 2.67 8.26
N ALA A 175 -5.97 3.16 7.06
CA ALA A 175 -6.52 4.40 6.53
C ALA A 175 -8.03 4.31 6.33
N ARG A 176 -8.75 5.36 6.76
CA ARG A 176 -10.21 5.44 6.66
C ARG A 176 -10.68 5.50 5.21
N ARG A 177 -11.53 4.55 4.82
CA ARG A 177 -12.10 4.45 3.46
C ARG A 177 -13.59 4.82 3.39
N GLY A 178 -13.86 6.09 3.10
CA GLY A 178 -15.22 6.63 3.00
C GLY A 178 -15.90 6.77 4.37
N HIS A 179 -17.24 6.75 4.40
CA HIS A 179 -18.03 7.05 5.62
C HIS A 179 -18.45 5.83 6.46
N LYS A 180 -18.19 4.60 6.01
CA LYS A 180 -18.65 3.39 6.73
C LYS A 180 -17.53 2.80 7.57
N ASP A 181 -17.88 2.41 8.79
CA ASP A 181 -17.01 1.67 9.68
C ASP A 181 -16.81 0.24 9.14
N ARG A 182 -15.59 -0.07 8.72
CA ARG A 182 -15.22 -1.37 8.12
C ARG A 182 -14.32 -2.19 9.03
N ASN A 183 -14.17 -1.80 10.28
CA ASN A 183 -13.36 -2.51 11.27
C ASN A 183 -13.70 -4.01 11.27
N GLN A 184 -14.99 -4.36 11.27
CA GLN A 184 -15.42 -5.75 11.31
C GLN A 184 -14.99 -6.58 10.08
N ALA A 185 -15.08 -6.01 8.86
CA ALA A 185 -14.68 -6.73 7.64
C ALA A 185 -13.17 -6.96 7.59
N LEU A 186 -12.39 -5.95 8.00
CA LEU A 186 -10.94 -6.07 8.10
C LEU A 186 -10.53 -7.09 9.17
N THR A 187 -11.15 -7.05 10.35
CA THR A 187 -10.93 -8.03 11.42
C THR A 187 -11.17 -9.45 10.92
N LEU A 188 -12.31 -9.70 10.25
CA LEU A 188 -12.62 -11.01 9.67
C LEU A 188 -11.58 -11.44 8.62
N ALA A 189 -11.15 -10.53 7.75
CA ALA A 189 -10.14 -10.82 6.75
C ALA A 189 -8.77 -11.16 7.37
N LEU A 190 -8.41 -10.52 8.49
CA LEU A 190 -7.19 -10.82 9.25
C LEU A 190 -7.30 -12.15 9.99
N GLU A 191 -8.43 -12.45 10.64
CA GLU A 191 -8.68 -13.77 11.26
C GLU A 191 -8.57 -14.89 10.23
N HIS A 192 -9.05 -14.66 9.01
CA HIS A 192 -8.88 -15.60 7.90
C HIS A 192 -7.41 -15.74 7.49
N ALA A 193 -6.67 -14.62 7.41
CA ALA A 193 -5.26 -14.63 7.09
C ALA A 193 -4.42 -15.36 8.14
N GLU A 194 -4.75 -15.24 9.43
CA GLU A 194 -4.10 -15.99 10.52
C GLU A 194 -4.39 -17.49 10.44
N ARG A 195 -5.62 -17.89 10.12
CA ARG A 195 -5.95 -19.30 9.88
C ARG A 195 -5.18 -19.87 8.69
N ASP A 196 -5.09 -19.10 7.61
CA ASP A 196 -4.32 -19.49 6.42
C ASP A 196 -2.81 -19.60 6.75
N PHE A 197 -2.29 -18.70 7.59
CA PHE A 197 -0.92 -18.74 8.09
C PHE A 197 -0.66 -19.99 8.92
N GLU A 198 -1.49 -20.27 9.94
CA GLU A 198 -1.33 -21.42 10.82
C GLU A 198 -1.40 -22.74 10.05
N ALA A 199 -2.34 -22.85 9.09
CA ALA A 199 -2.44 -24.01 8.20
C ALA A 199 -1.18 -24.20 7.32
N THR A 200 -0.52 -23.10 6.95
CA THR A 200 0.67 -23.13 6.08
C THR A 200 1.96 -23.42 6.86
N TYR A 201 2.12 -22.83 8.04
CA TYR A 201 3.38 -22.83 8.80
C TYR A 201 3.36 -23.73 10.03
N GLY A 202 2.20 -24.23 10.45
CA GLY A 202 2.06 -25.19 11.56
C GLY A 202 2.14 -24.57 12.96
N PHE A 203 2.08 -23.24 13.07
CA PHE A 203 1.99 -22.53 14.36
C PHE A 203 1.21 -21.23 14.22
N SER A 204 0.65 -20.76 15.34
CA SER A 204 -0.08 -19.50 15.44
C SER A 204 0.86 -18.35 15.82
N ARG A 205 0.58 -17.14 15.32
CA ARG A 205 1.22 -15.88 15.77
C ARG A 205 0.58 -15.30 17.03
N GLY A 206 -0.36 -16.03 17.63
CA GLY A 206 -1.24 -15.56 18.69
C GLY A 206 -2.70 -15.44 18.20
N GLY A 207 -3.64 -15.38 19.15
CA GLY A 207 -5.05 -15.14 18.84
C GLY A 207 -5.33 -13.68 18.44
N SER A 208 -6.59 -13.35 18.16
CA SER A 208 -7.01 -11.96 17.89
C SER A 208 -6.60 -10.96 18.98
N ASP A 209 -6.37 -11.43 20.21
CA ASP A 209 -5.99 -10.62 21.36
C ASP A 209 -4.59 -9.98 21.27
N VAL A 210 -3.71 -10.49 20.38
CA VAL A 210 -2.40 -9.87 20.12
C VAL A 210 -2.48 -8.73 19.11
N TRP A 211 -3.61 -8.60 18.40
CA TRP A 211 -3.84 -7.57 17.39
C TRP A 211 -4.66 -6.41 17.96
N ARG A 212 -4.11 -5.21 17.93
CA ARG A 212 -4.87 -3.98 18.15
C ARG A 212 -5.10 -3.29 16.81
N ILE A 213 -6.34 -3.28 16.35
CA ILE A 213 -6.74 -2.69 15.07
C ILE A 213 -7.41 -1.34 15.34
N ARG A 214 -6.94 -0.29 14.66
CA ARG A 214 -7.55 1.04 14.66
C ARG A 214 -7.70 1.58 13.24
N VAL A 215 -8.74 2.39 13.02
CA VAL A 215 -8.91 3.16 11.78
C VAL A 215 -8.64 4.62 12.06
N SER A 216 -7.75 5.20 11.26
CA SER A 216 -7.32 6.59 11.40
C SER A 216 -7.30 7.30 10.04
N ASP A 217 -6.91 8.57 10.03
CA ASP A 217 -6.72 9.34 8.81
C ASP A 217 -5.31 9.95 8.74
N PRO A 218 -4.75 10.21 7.55
CA PRO A 218 -3.37 10.68 7.42
C PRO A 218 -3.06 12.00 8.14
N ARG A 219 -4.08 12.81 8.48
CA ARG A 219 -3.88 14.07 9.23
C ARG A 219 -3.66 13.82 10.72
N THR A 220 -4.21 12.75 11.26
CA THR A 220 -4.08 12.36 12.67
C THR A 220 -2.98 11.33 12.87
N GLU A 221 -2.73 10.48 11.88
CA GLU A 221 -1.67 9.47 11.90
C GLU A 221 -0.69 9.68 10.75
N ALA A 222 0.43 10.35 11.03
CA ALA A 222 1.40 10.75 10.01
C ALA A 222 2.07 9.56 9.30
N CYS A 223 2.15 8.39 9.95
CA CYS A 223 2.69 7.20 9.32
C CYS A 223 1.84 6.71 8.13
N LEU A 224 0.53 7.02 8.10
CA LEU A 224 -0.31 6.75 6.92
C LEU A 224 0.13 7.59 5.71
N GLN A 225 0.69 8.79 5.92
CA GLN A 225 1.27 9.59 4.83
C GLN A 225 2.48 8.88 4.22
N ALA A 226 3.29 8.18 5.03
CA ALA A 226 4.39 7.38 4.51
C ALA A 226 3.88 6.25 3.62
N VAL A 227 2.88 5.47 4.07
CA VAL A 227 2.28 4.38 3.27
C VAL A 227 1.78 4.90 1.91
N ASP A 228 1.09 6.04 1.89
CA ASP A 228 0.61 6.69 0.66
C ASP A 228 1.77 6.96 -0.32
N TYR A 229 2.91 7.43 0.15
CA TYR A 229 4.09 7.67 -0.68
C TYR A 229 4.68 6.39 -1.30
N PHE A 230 4.75 5.29 -0.54
CA PHE A 230 5.18 3.98 -1.06
C PHE A 230 4.20 3.45 -2.11
N LEU A 231 2.90 3.54 -1.84
CA LEU A 231 1.84 3.16 -2.78
C LEU A 231 1.86 4.01 -4.04
N TRP A 232 2.07 5.32 -3.90
CA TRP A 232 2.15 6.23 -5.03
C TRP A 232 3.36 5.91 -5.90
N ALA A 233 4.52 5.57 -5.32
CA ALA A 233 5.69 5.12 -6.09
C ALA A 233 5.37 3.88 -6.94
N LEU A 234 4.65 2.89 -6.37
CA LEU A 234 4.17 1.74 -7.14
C LEU A 234 3.15 2.13 -8.20
N GLN A 235 2.20 3.01 -7.87
CA GLN A 235 1.20 3.48 -8.84
C GLN A 235 1.89 4.16 -10.05
N ARG A 236 2.94 4.96 -9.82
CA ARG A 236 3.74 5.58 -10.89
C ARG A 236 4.48 4.57 -11.75
N PHE A 237 4.94 3.48 -11.16
CA PHE A 237 5.56 2.37 -11.87
C PHE A 237 4.55 1.60 -12.72
N TYR A 238 3.38 1.27 -12.18
CA TYR A 238 2.40 0.41 -12.85
C TYR A 238 1.55 1.14 -13.90
N GLU A 239 1.06 2.34 -13.56
CA GLU A 239 0.11 3.07 -14.39
C GLU A 239 0.79 3.72 -15.61
N GLN A 240 0.31 3.36 -16.80
CA GLN A 240 0.66 4.07 -18.03
C GLN A 240 -0.11 5.41 -18.03
N ARG A 241 0.61 6.52 -18.05
CA ARG A 241 -0.01 7.83 -18.28
C ARG A 241 -0.06 8.14 -19.76
N THR A 242 -0.96 9.04 -20.12
CA THR A 242 -1.01 9.66 -21.45
C THR A 242 -0.68 11.14 -21.35
N HIS A 243 -0.07 11.67 -22.40
CA HIS A 243 0.22 13.08 -22.51
C HIS A 243 -1.10 13.86 -22.68
N PRO A 244 -1.38 14.92 -21.90
CA PRO A 244 -2.69 15.58 -21.91
C PRO A 244 -3.10 16.16 -23.27
N GLN A 245 -2.13 16.65 -24.05
CA GLN A 245 -2.39 17.30 -25.33
C GLN A 245 -2.38 16.32 -26.52
N THR A 246 -1.52 15.31 -26.50
CA THR A 246 -1.33 14.41 -27.66
C THR A 246 -2.03 13.07 -27.47
N GLY A 247 -2.42 12.71 -26.25
CA GLY A 247 -2.99 11.40 -25.92
C GLY A 247 -1.97 10.25 -25.97
N GLU A 248 -0.72 10.54 -26.32
CA GLU A 248 0.32 9.52 -26.47
C GLU A 248 0.74 8.92 -25.12
N PRO A 249 1.07 7.62 -25.06
CA PRO A 249 1.57 7.00 -23.84
C PRO A 249 2.89 7.64 -23.39
N MET A 250 2.91 8.18 -22.18
CA MET A 250 4.13 8.66 -21.52
C MET A 250 4.87 7.50 -20.87
N PRO A 251 6.22 7.49 -20.85
CA PRO A 251 6.99 6.48 -20.14
C PRO A 251 6.53 6.29 -18.68
N ARG A 252 6.56 5.04 -18.22
CA ARG A 252 6.38 4.71 -16.80
C ARG A 252 7.52 5.31 -15.98
N GLU A 253 7.23 5.75 -14.77
CA GLU A 253 8.24 6.31 -13.87
C GLU A 253 8.59 5.28 -12.78
N ASP A 254 9.75 4.66 -12.90
CA ASP A 254 10.29 3.71 -11.91
C ASP A 254 11.24 4.36 -10.90
N ARG A 255 11.73 5.58 -11.16
CA ARG A 255 12.68 6.30 -10.29
C ARG A 255 12.29 6.36 -8.81
N TYR A 256 11.00 6.53 -8.49
CA TYR A 256 10.53 6.60 -7.10
C TYR A 256 10.56 5.23 -6.42
N LEU A 257 10.16 4.19 -7.16
CA LEU A 257 10.24 2.80 -6.71
C LEU A 257 11.71 2.41 -6.49
N ASN A 258 12.59 2.73 -7.45
CA ASN A 258 14.02 2.45 -7.38
C ASN A 258 14.67 3.14 -6.17
N LEU A 259 14.25 4.38 -5.86
CA LEU A 259 14.75 5.15 -4.72
C LEU A 259 14.41 4.49 -3.37
N LEU A 260 13.23 3.88 -3.26
CA LEU A 260 12.75 3.21 -2.03
C LEU A 260 12.99 1.70 -2.05
N TRP A 261 13.60 1.12 -3.09
CA TRP A 261 13.63 -0.34 -3.29
C TRP A 261 14.23 -1.10 -2.12
N SER A 262 15.24 -0.53 -1.45
CA SER A 262 15.86 -1.14 -0.26
C SER A 262 14.89 -1.40 0.90
N GLN A 263 13.73 -0.73 0.88
CA GLN A 263 12.67 -0.82 1.88
C GLN A 263 11.45 -1.59 1.36
N MET A 264 11.42 -1.95 0.08
CA MET A 264 10.41 -2.82 -0.52
C MET A 264 10.74 -4.28 -0.16
N ALA A 265 10.12 -4.77 0.91
CA ALA A 265 10.39 -6.11 1.43
C ALA A 265 9.83 -7.19 0.50
N GLU A 266 8.57 -7.07 0.11
CA GLU A 266 7.94 -7.99 -0.85
C GLU A 266 6.79 -7.31 -1.60
N ILE A 267 6.76 -7.47 -2.92
CA ILE A 267 5.71 -7.00 -3.80
C ILE A 267 5.09 -8.21 -4.52
N HIS A 268 3.82 -8.47 -4.28
CA HIS A 268 3.10 -9.60 -4.86
C HIS A 268 2.15 -9.13 -5.97
N ASP A 269 2.51 -9.42 -7.22
CA ASP A 269 1.68 -9.13 -8.39
C ASP A 269 0.83 -10.35 -8.73
N LEU A 270 -0.45 -10.33 -8.33
CA LEU A 270 -1.38 -11.45 -8.46
C LEU A 270 -1.63 -11.86 -9.92
N ASP A 271 -1.47 -10.91 -10.83
CA ASP A 271 -1.93 -11.02 -12.22
C ASP A 271 -0.77 -11.05 -13.21
N PHE A 272 0.43 -11.41 -12.73
CA PHE A 272 1.65 -11.55 -13.52
C PHE A 272 2.35 -12.90 -13.28
N GLY A 273 2.69 -13.59 -14.37
CA GLY A 273 3.42 -14.85 -14.32
C GLY A 273 2.50 -16.06 -14.04
N PRO A 274 2.86 -16.97 -13.11
CA PRO A 274 2.12 -18.20 -12.86
C PRO A 274 0.76 -17.93 -12.18
N GLU A 275 -0.07 -18.97 -12.01
CA GLU A 275 -1.43 -18.86 -11.48
C GLU A 275 -1.53 -18.15 -10.12
N ARG A 276 -0.52 -18.33 -9.26
CA ARG A 276 -0.45 -17.69 -7.94
C ARG A 276 0.22 -16.30 -7.96
N GLY A 277 0.44 -15.71 -9.13
CA GLY A 277 1.14 -14.44 -9.29
C GLY A 277 2.65 -14.54 -9.12
N THR A 278 3.31 -13.39 -9.15
CA THR A 278 4.76 -13.26 -9.04
C THR A 278 5.14 -12.41 -7.84
N TYR A 279 6.16 -12.85 -7.12
CA TYR A 279 6.74 -12.12 -5.99
C TYR A 279 8.03 -11.44 -6.43
N PHE A 280 8.14 -10.16 -6.08
CA PHE A 280 9.35 -9.36 -6.26
C PHE A 280 9.89 -8.95 -4.89
N ASN A 281 11.21 -9.02 -4.75
CA ASN A 281 11.92 -8.78 -3.51
C ASN A 281 13.39 -8.42 -3.83
N LYS A 282 14.25 -8.38 -2.82
CA LYS A 282 15.67 -8.08 -3.01
C LYS A 282 16.37 -9.00 -4.01
N GLN A 283 16.00 -10.28 -4.07
CA GLN A 283 16.58 -11.28 -4.98
C GLN A 283 16.00 -11.20 -6.40
N ARG A 284 14.74 -10.78 -6.53
CA ARG A 284 14.05 -10.60 -7.82
C ARG A 284 13.43 -9.20 -7.88
N PRO A 285 14.20 -8.18 -8.30
CA PRO A 285 13.73 -6.80 -8.31
C PRO A 285 12.61 -6.57 -9.33
N LEU A 286 11.62 -5.74 -8.98
CA LEU A 286 10.56 -5.35 -9.90
C LEU A 286 11.09 -4.31 -10.91
N THR A 287 11.25 -4.73 -12.17
CA THR A 287 11.76 -3.85 -13.24
C THR A 287 10.75 -3.66 -14.37
N LEU A 288 10.84 -2.54 -15.09
CA LEU A 288 9.99 -2.28 -16.26
C LEU A 288 10.19 -3.35 -17.35
N GLU A 289 11.44 -3.75 -17.57
CA GLU A 289 11.80 -4.78 -18.55
C GLU A 289 11.08 -6.10 -18.24
N GLU A 290 11.21 -6.59 -17.01
CA GLU A 290 10.61 -7.86 -16.61
C GLU A 290 9.09 -7.80 -16.69
N ARG A 291 8.48 -6.73 -16.16
CA ARG A 291 7.02 -6.66 -15.99
C ARG A 291 6.25 -6.29 -17.27
N PHE A 292 6.85 -5.49 -18.15
CA PHE A 292 6.13 -4.90 -19.30
C PHE A 292 6.79 -5.15 -20.66
N GLU A 293 8.05 -5.63 -20.70
CA GLU A 293 8.80 -5.78 -21.97
C GLU A 293 9.22 -7.21 -22.28
N SER A 294 9.16 -8.13 -21.31
CA SER A 294 9.52 -9.55 -21.43
C SER A 294 8.81 -10.29 -22.59
N GLY A 295 7.64 -9.81 -23.04
CA GLY A 295 6.93 -10.33 -24.22
C GLY A 295 7.38 -9.75 -25.58
N LYS A 296 8.08 -8.61 -25.61
CA LYS A 296 8.52 -7.96 -26.88
C LYS A 296 9.78 -8.62 -27.47
N ARG A 297 10.60 -9.28 -26.65
CA ARG A 297 11.83 -9.97 -27.09
C ARG A 297 11.58 -11.25 -27.91
N LYS A 298 10.39 -11.87 -27.82
CA LYS A 298 10.05 -13.09 -28.61
C LYS A 298 9.66 -12.83 -30.07
N LYS A 299 9.62 -11.57 -30.53
CA LYS A 299 9.29 -11.19 -31.93
C LYS A 299 10.49 -10.76 -32.78
N LYS A 300 11.69 -11.32 -32.55
CA LYS A 300 12.79 -11.19 -33.51
C LYS A 300 13.17 -12.55 -34.13
N LYS A 301 12.98 -12.58 -35.44
CA LYS A 301 13.41 -13.51 -36.50
C LYS A 301 12.49 -14.70 -36.81
N PRO A 302 12.25 -15.00 -38.11
CA PRO A 302 13.28 -15.19 -39.15
C PRO A 302 13.99 -13.94 -39.66
#